data_AF-A0A969VS51-F1
#
_entry.id   AF-A0A969VS51-F1
#
_cell.length_a   1.000
_cell.length_b   1.000
_cell.length_c   1.000
_cell.angle_alpha   90.00
_cell.angle_beta   90.00
_cell.angle_gamma   90.00
#
_symmetry.space_group_name_H-M   'P 1'
#
loop_
_entity.id
_entity.type
_entity.pdbx_description
1 polymer ?
#
loop_
_entity_poly.entity_id
_entity_poly.type
_entity_poly.pdbx_seq_one_letter_code
_entity_poly.pdbx_strand_id
1 'polypeptide(L)'
;VQLFLSIGALVAYNKLDQILHDGIDLLKTVFDVSLNQIYLNISDKDIDLAAAIKSNSQLISKNILFNTKADNYYRHAIGMDGMIGRNFNFAVENHGLIEDVGNLIVIEDSQIGPFAVELAIGITTILKQKYNLPHILDLEQVDSKRVEGKESSLRRFEDGLTTSNRLILEGLRPFGDNNQSRILKKYIKSVIYHSLNLGYVDSDIQNYIRNINNKKVQKNNELLYEFIIFFKSQILEGKVNSKEDKEIYKILNPTQND
;
A
#
# COMPACT_ATOMS: atom_id res chain seq x y z
N VAL A 1 1.66 4.66 5.84
CA VAL A 1 1.50 4.58 4.38
C VAL A 1 2.35 3.42 3.90
N GLN A 2 1.74 2.27 3.71
CA GLN A 2 2.48 1.12 3.24
C GLN A 2 2.87 1.35 1.77
N LEU A 3 4.09 0.96 1.38
CA LEU A 3 4.44 0.89 -0.03
C LEU A 3 3.64 -0.24 -0.69
N PHE A 4 2.95 0.06 -1.78
CA PHE A 4 2.25 -0.96 -2.56
C PHE A 4 2.46 -0.71 -4.05
N LEU A 5 2.43 -1.79 -4.83
CA LEU A 5 2.50 -1.72 -6.28
C LEU A 5 1.08 -1.74 -6.85
N SER A 6 0.76 -0.72 -7.63
CA SER A 6 -0.46 -0.64 -8.42
C SER A 6 -0.11 -0.78 -9.90
N ILE A 7 -0.94 -1.51 -10.64
CA ILE A 7 -0.97 -1.49 -12.10
C ILE A 7 -2.19 -0.67 -12.49
N GLY A 8 -2.01 0.25 -13.42
CA GLY A 8 -3.10 1.09 -13.83
C GLY A 8 -2.93 1.68 -15.22
N ALA A 9 -3.98 2.32 -15.68
CA ALA A 9 -4.00 3.06 -16.92
C ALA A 9 -4.94 4.27 -16.78
N LEU A 10 -4.58 5.35 -17.46
CA LEU A 10 -5.41 6.54 -17.60
C LEU A 10 -5.78 6.70 -19.07
N VAL A 11 -7.07 6.69 -19.37
CA VAL A 11 -7.61 6.78 -20.74
C VAL A 11 -8.67 7.85 -20.85
N ALA A 12 -9.00 8.27 -22.07
CA ALA A 12 -10.13 9.16 -22.30
C ALA A 12 -11.46 8.50 -21.95
N TYR A 13 -12.46 9.29 -21.55
CA TYR A 13 -13.76 8.77 -21.07
C TYR A 13 -14.49 7.88 -22.08
N ASN A 14 -14.35 8.17 -23.38
CA ASN A 14 -14.91 7.35 -24.45
C ASN A 14 -14.31 5.93 -24.55
N LYS A 15 -13.31 5.61 -23.73
CA LYS A 15 -12.70 4.27 -23.60
C LYS A 15 -13.18 3.49 -22.37
N LEU A 16 -14.20 3.97 -21.64
CA LEU A 16 -14.74 3.33 -20.44
C LEU A 16 -15.00 1.83 -20.60
N ASP A 17 -15.73 1.43 -21.64
CA ASP A 17 -16.05 0.00 -21.87
C ASP A 17 -14.79 -0.83 -22.13
N GLN A 18 -13.84 -0.26 -22.88
CA GLN A 18 -12.58 -0.90 -23.21
C GLN A 18 -11.72 -1.12 -21.95
N ILE A 19 -11.54 -0.08 -21.12
CA ILE A 19 -10.71 -0.21 -19.92
C ILE A 19 -11.35 -1.09 -18.84
N LEU A 20 -12.69 -1.15 -18.77
CA LEU A 20 -13.40 -2.14 -17.95
C LEU A 20 -13.09 -3.57 -18.43
N HIS A 21 -13.16 -3.80 -19.75
CA HIS A 21 -12.82 -5.10 -20.33
C HIS A 21 -11.37 -5.49 -20.04
N ASP A 22 -10.42 -4.57 -20.25
CA ASP A 22 -9.00 -4.78 -19.98
C ASP A 22 -8.75 -5.09 -18.49
N GLY A 23 -9.47 -4.45 -17.57
CA GLY A 23 -9.38 -4.72 -16.14
C GLY A 23 -9.86 -6.13 -15.74
N ILE A 24 -10.97 -6.59 -16.32
CA ILE A 24 -11.48 -7.96 -16.12
C ILE A 24 -10.50 -8.98 -16.73
N ASP A 25 -10.03 -8.72 -17.95
CA ASP A 25 -9.10 -9.59 -18.64
C ASP A 25 -7.75 -9.67 -17.90
N LEU A 26 -7.27 -8.58 -17.32
CA LEU A 26 -6.09 -8.59 -16.47
C LEU A 26 -6.25 -9.52 -15.27
N LEU A 27 -7.36 -9.42 -14.53
CA LEU A 27 -7.66 -10.31 -13.39
C LEU A 27 -7.75 -11.77 -13.81
N LYS A 28 -8.41 -12.04 -14.94
CA LYS A 28 -8.64 -13.39 -15.44
C LYS A 28 -7.38 -14.03 -16.04
N THR A 29 -6.66 -13.32 -16.88
CA THR A 29 -5.59 -13.91 -17.71
C THR A 29 -4.23 -13.84 -17.06
N VAL A 30 -3.91 -12.73 -16.37
CA VAL A 30 -2.61 -12.53 -15.74
C VAL A 30 -2.63 -13.04 -14.31
N PHE A 31 -3.69 -12.73 -13.56
CA PHE A 31 -3.81 -13.15 -12.18
C PHE A 31 -4.55 -14.47 -12.00
N ASP A 32 -5.10 -15.05 -13.08
CA ASP A 32 -5.79 -16.34 -13.05
C ASP A 32 -6.89 -16.37 -11.96
N VAL A 33 -7.70 -15.31 -11.94
CA VAL A 33 -8.89 -15.20 -11.10
C VAL A 33 -10.10 -15.63 -11.91
N SER A 34 -10.87 -16.58 -11.41
CA SER A 34 -12.06 -17.05 -12.11
C SER A 34 -13.14 -15.97 -12.17
N LEU A 35 -13.89 -15.89 -13.27
CA LEU A 35 -14.95 -14.88 -13.46
C LEU A 35 -16.02 -14.92 -12.35
N ASN A 36 -16.30 -16.10 -11.79
CA ASN A 36 -17.23 -16.25 -10.66
C ASN A 36 -16.71 -15.67 -9.34
N GLN A 37 -15.40 -15.41 -9.24
CA GLN A 37 -14.75 -14.79 -8.08
C GLN A 37 -14.55 -13.28 -8.26
N ILE A 38 -14.81 -12.73 -9.44
CA ILE A 38 -14.67 -11.29 -9.69
C ILE A 38 -16.01 -10.62 -9.39
N TYR A 39 -16.01 -9.66 -8.48
CA TYR A 39 -17.16 -8.86 -8.07
C TYR A 39 -16.92 -7.39 -8.38
N LEU A 40 -17.99 -6.66 -8.68
CA LEU A 40 -17.96 -5.21 -8.86
C LEU A 40 -18.88 -4.54 -7.84
N ASN A 41 -18.34 -3.66 -6.99
CA ASN A 41 -19.14 -2.82 -6.10
C ASN A 41 -19.39 -1.47 -6.77
N ILE A 42 -20.65 -1.11 -7.00
CA ILE A 42 -21.03 0.11 -7.73
C ILE A 42 -22.26 0.79 -7.12
N SER A 43 -22.35 2.12 -7.27
CA SER A 43 -23.59 2.85 -6.98
C SER A 43 -24.59 2.76 -8.13
N ASP A 44 -25.86 2.52 -7.83
CA ASP A 44 -26.93 2.57 -8.86
C ASP A 44 -27.22 3.98 -9.39
N LYS A 45 -26.73 5.02 -8.70
CA LYS A 45 -26.82 6.42 -9.11
C LYS A 45 -25.89 6.74 -10.29
N ASP A 46 -24.85 5.93 -10.50
CA ASP A 46 -23.86 6.12 -11.55
C ASP A 46 -24.28 5.34 -12.81
N ILE A 47 -25.31 5.88 -13.49
CA ILE A 47 -26.07 5.19 -14.56
C ILE A 47 -25.16 4.77 -15.71
N ASP A 48 -24.23 5.62 -16.11
CA ASP A 48 -23.24 5.39 -17.16
C ASP A 48 -22.29 4.23 -16.81
N LEU A 49 -21.73 4.23 -15.60
CA LEU A 49 -20.88 3.16 -15.09
C LEU A 49 -21.66 1.84 -14.97
N ALA A 50 -22.90 1.90 -14.46
CA ALA A 50 -23.76 0.74 -14.35
C ALA A 50 -24.15 0.17 -15.73
N ALA A 51 -24.34 1.03 -16.73
CA ALA A 51 -24.61 0.62 -18.10
C ALA A 51 -23.40 -0.06 -18.75
N ALA A 52 -22.18 0.49 -18.57
CA ALA A 52 -20.94 -0.13 -19.04
C ALA A 52 -20.74 -1.54 -18.45
N ILE A 53 -20.95 -1.68 -17.13
CA ILE A 53 -20.88 -2.97 -16.44
C ILE A 53 -21.92 -3.95 -16.97
N LYS A 54 -23.19 -3.54 -17.09
CA LYS A 54 -24.26 -4.42 -17.56
C LYS A 54 -24.09 -4.86 -19.02
N SER A 55 -23.44 -4.03 -19.83
CA SER A 55 -23.17 -4.31 -21.25
C SER A 55 -21.99 -5.25 -21.45
N ASN A 56 -21.17 -5.48 -20.41
CA ASN A 56 -20.03 -6.39 -20.48
C ASN A 56 -20.47 -7.85 -20.32
N SER A 57 -20.45 -8.61 -21.42
CA SER A 57 -20.92 -10.00 -21.47
C SER A 57 -20.09 -11.00 -20.65
N GLN A 58 -18.90 -10.62 -20.17
CA GLN A 58 -18.09 -11.50 -19.33
C GLN A 58 -18.60 -11.56 -17.88
N LEU A 59 -19.33 -10.53 -17.44
CA LEU A 59 -19.73 -10.39 -16.05
C LEU A 59 -20.99 -11.18 -15.74
N ILE A 60 -20.97 -11.84 -14.59
CA ILE A 60 -22.12 -12.58 -14.07
C ILE A 60 -22.96 -11.60 -13.26
N SER A 61 -24.25 -11.47 -13.58
CA SER A 61 -25.12 -10.46 -12.94
C SER A 61 -25.15 -10.53 -11.41
N LYS A 62 -25.03 -11.74 -10.84
CA LYS A 62 -24.99 -11.95 -9.38
C LYS A 62 -23.73 -11.38 -8.71
N ASN A 63 -22.68 -11.10 -9.48
CA ASN A 63 -21.41 -10.58 -8.99
C ASN A 63 -21.36 -9.04 -9.05
N ILE A 64 -22.43 -8.39 -9.50
CA ILE A 64 -22.56 -6.93 -9.49
C ILE A 64 -23.31 -6.55 -8.21
N LEU A 65 -22.61 -5.87 -7.31
CA LEU A 65 -23.08 -5.50 -5.98
C LEU A 65 -23.45 -4.01 -5.95
N PHE A 66 -24.75 -3.72 -6.04
CA PHE A 66 -25.26 -2.36 -6.02
C PHE A 66 -25.43 -1.85 -4.59
N ASN A 67 -24.88 -0.66 -4.29
CA ASN A 67 -25.11 0.08 -3.04
C ASN A 67 -24.90 -0.73 -1.74
N THR A 68 -23.95 -1.68 -1.73
CA THR A 68 -23.63 -2.48 -0.52
C THR A 68 -22.77 -1.72 0.50
N LYS A 69 -22.31 -0.52 0.15
CA LYS A 69 -21.45 0.38 0.91
C LYS A 69 -22.08 1.78 0.96
N ALA A 70 -21.59 2.62 1.86
CA ALA A 70 -22.05 4.02 2.00
C ALA A 70 -21.69 4.86 0.77
N ASP A 71 -22.47 5.92 0.49
CA ASP A 71 -22.32 6.74 -0.72
C ASP A 71 -20.90 7.28 -0.95
N ASN A 72 -20.17 7.64 0.11
CA ASN A 72 -18.81 8.16 0.02
C ASN A 72 -17.77 7.13 -0.47
N TYR A 73 -18.08 5.83 -0.37
CA TYR A 73 -17.22 4.76 -0.90
C TYR A 73 -17.11 4.82 -2.43
N TYR A 74 -18.20 5.22 -3.11
CA TYR A 74 -18.27 5.32 -4.58
C TYR A 74 -17.78 6.66 -5.13
N ARG A 75 -17.15 7.49 -4.29
CA ARG A 75 -16.68 8.83 -4.63
C ARG A 75 -15.19 8.92 -4.37
N HIS A 76 -14.48 9.61 -5.24
CA HIS A 76 -13.03 9.80 -5.14
C HIS A 76 -12.70 11.28 -5.14
N ALA A 77 -11.86 11.69 -4.18
CA ALA A 77 -11.33 13.05 -4.15
C ALA A 77 -10.14 13.14 -5.09
N ILE A 78 -10.26 13.94 -6.14
CA ILE A 78 -9.14 14.27 -7.00
C ILE A 78 -8.47 15.50 -6.39
N GLY A 79 -7.15 15.44 -6.18
CA GLY A 79 -6.39 16.50 -5.50
C GLY A 79 -6.23 17.80 -6.30
N MET A 80 -7.18 18.12 -7.17
CA MET A 80 -7.22 19.27 -8.05
C MET A 80 -8.57 19.98 -7.90
N ASP A 81 -8.55 21.30 -7.79
CA ASP A 81 -9.77 22.10 -7.64
C ASP A 81 -10.72 21.88 -8.83
N GLY A 82 -12.00 21.71 -8.53
CA GLY A 82 -13.05 21.50 -9.54
C GLY A 82 -13.11 20.09 -10.12
N MET A 83 -12.22 19.17 -9.70
CA MET A 83 -12.22 17.78 -10.13
C MET A 83 -12.87 16.86 -9.09
N ILE A 84 -13.72 15.95 -9.54
CA ILE A 84 -14.30 14.90 -8.72
C ILE A 84 -14.14 13.55 -9.39
N GLY A 85 -14.24 12.49 -8.61
CA GLY A 85 -14.27 11.12 -9.14
C GLY A 85 -15.51 10.35 -8.69
N ARG A 86 -16.05 9.56 -9.61
CA ARG A 86 -17.06 8.52 -9.34
C ARG A 86 -16.44 7.19 -9.68
N ASN A 87 -16.63 6.17 -8.86
CA ASN A 87 -15.93 4.90 -9.06
C ASN A 87 -16.85 3.69 -8.90
N PHE A 88 -16.35 2.57 -9.42
CA PHE A 88 -16.70 1.27 -8.91
C PHE A 88 -15.41 0.52 -8.54
N ASN A 89 -15.53 -0.43 -7.62
CA ASN A 89 -14.40 -1.22 -7.16
C ASN A 89 -14.44 -2.62 -7.73
N PHE A 90 -13.29 -3.11 -8.18
CA PHE A 90 -13.05 -4.53 -8.42
C PHE A 90 -12.79 -5.20 -7.07
N ALA A 91 -13.50 -6.30 -6.82
CA ALA A 91 -13.28 -7.14 -5.67
C ALA A 91 -13.07 -8.60 -6.10
N VAL A 92 -12.28 -9.32 -5.32
CA VAL A 92 -12.02 -10.75 -5.54
C VAL A 92 -12.53 -11.54 -4.35
N GLU A 93 -13.27 -12.60 -4.64
CA GLU A 93 -13.75 -13.56 -3.66
C GLU A 93 -12.76 -14.72 -3.51
N ASN A 94 -12.49 -15.10 -2.27
CA ASN A 94 -11.81 -16.34 -1.95
C ASN A 94 -12.32 -16.89 -0.61
N HIS A 95 -12.75 -18.15 -0.59
CA HIS A 95 -13.27 -18.85 0.59
C HIS A 95 -14.36 -18.08 1.39
N GLY A 96 -15.26 -17.41 0.68
CA GLY A 96 -16.38 -16.63 1.22
C GLY A 96 -16.03 -15.20 1.59
N LEU A 97 -14.76 -14.78 1.49
CA LEU A 97 -14.33 -13.42 1.77
C LEU A 97 -14.22 -12.63 0.46
N ILE A 98 -14.89 -11.47 0.38
CA ILE A 98 -14.85 -10.55 -0.77
C ILE A 98 -14.08 -9.29 -0.37
N GLU A 99 -12.96 -9.03 -1.05
CA GLU A 99 -12.08 -7.91 -0.74
C GLU A 99 -11.79 -7.08 -1.98
N ASP A 100 -11.78 -5.76 -1.83
CA ASP A 100 -11.43 -4.85 -2.91
C ASP A 100 -9.95 -5.02 -3.30
N VAL A 101 -9.72 -5.14 -4.60
CA VAL A 101 -8.38 -5.29 -5.17
C VAL A 101 -7.99 -4.12 -6.07
N GLY A 102 -8.96 -3.32 -6.52
CA GLY A 102 -8.73 -2.17 -7.37
C GLY A 102 -10.01 -1.39 -7.61
N ASN A 103 -9.89 -0.31 -8.38
CA ASN A 103 -11.02 0.51 -8.77
C ASN A 103 -10.87 1.02 -10.20
N LEU A 104 -12.01 1.37 -10.78
CA LEU A 104 -12.09 2.20 -11.96
C LEU A 104 -12.76 3.51 -11.55
N ILE A 105 -12.10 4.63 -11.81
CA ILE A 105 -12.52 5.97 -11.43
C ILE A 105 -12.79 6.76 -12.71
N VAL A 106 -14.02 7.21 -12.90
CA VAL A 106 -14.34 8.25 -13.88
C VAL A 106 -13.97 9.58 -13.24
N ILE A 107 -13.10 10.32 -13.91
CA ILE A 107 -12.64 11.65 -13.51
C ILE A 107 -13.47 12.68 -14.26
N GLU A 108 -14.02 13.62 -13.49
CA GLU A 108 -14.96 14.61 -13.98
C GLU A 108 -14.50 16.01 -13.57
N ASP A 109 -14.60 16.92 -14.53
CA ASP A 109 -14.51 18.34 -14.27
C ASP A 109 -15.92 18.88 -13.99
N SER A 110 -16.05 19.70 -12.96
CA SER A 110 -17.34 20.28 -12.55
C SER A 110 -18.06 21.11 -13.63
N GLN A 111 -17.34 21.61 -14.63
CA GLN A 111 -17.84 22.42 -15.74
C GLN A 111 -17.96 21.63 -17.06
N ILE A 112 -17.05 20.68 -17.30
CA ILE A 112 -16.96 19.95 -18.59
C ILE A 112 -17.64 18.57 -18.52
N GLY A 113 -17.76 18.00 -17.32
CA GLY A 113 -18.26 16.64 -17.11
C GLY A 113 -17.16 15.57 -17.21
N PRO A 114 -17.51 14.30 -17.46
CA PRO A 114 -16.55 13.20 -17.48
C PRO A 114 -15.61 13.30 -18.69
N PHE A 115 -14.30 13.23 -18.46
CA PHE A 115 -13.31 13.34 -19.53
C PHE A 115 -12.22 12.26 -19.51
N ALA A 116 -11.95 11.64 -18.36
CA ALA A 116 -10.98 10.57 -18.25
C ALA A 116 -11.48 9.41 -17.37
N VAL A 117 -10.86 8.25 -17.54
CA VAL A 117 -11.06 7.07 -16.72
C VAL A 117 -9.71 6.54 -16.27
N GLU A 118 -9.54 6.37 -14.97
CA GLU A 118 -8.39 5.74 -14.34
C GLU A 118 -8.77 4.33 -13.90
N LEU A 119 -7.99 3.33 -14.31
CA LEU A 119 -7.98 2.01 -13.71
C LEU A 119 -6.78 1.93 -12.77
N ALA A 120 -6.99 1.49 -11.53
CA ALA A 120 -5.92 1.23 -10.58
C ALA A 120 -6.18 -0.09 -9.83
N ILE A 121 -5.29 -1.06 -9.99
CA ILE A 121 -5.39 -2.40 -9.39
C ILE A 121 -4.13 -2.71 -8.58
N GLY A 122 -4.30 -3.02 -7.30
CA GLY A 122 -3.21 -3.40 -6.41
C GLY A 122 -2.75 -4.83 -6.67
N ILE A 123 -1.48 -5.01 -7.08
CA ILE A 123 -0.92 -6.35 -7.28
C ILE A 123 -0.94 -7.13 -5.97
N THR A 124 -0.48 -6.50 -4.89
CA THR A 124 -0.35 -7.13 -3.57
C THR A 124 -1.70 -7.47 -2.95
N THR A 125 -2.76 -6.70 -3.23
CA THR A 125 -4.11 -6.99 -2.76
C THR A 125 -4.72 -8.17 -3.51
N ILE A 126 -4.52 -8.27 -4.82
CA ILE A 126 -4.91 -9.46 -5.59
C ILE A 126 -4.20 -10.69 -5.07
N LEU A 127 -2.87 -10.66 -4.94
CA LEU A 127 -2.09 -11.81 -4.52
C LEU A 127 -2.43 -12.23 -3.08
N LYS A 128 -2.64 -11.25 -2.16
CA LYS A 128 -3.16 -11.53 -0.82
C LYS A 128 -4.45 -12.33 -0.91
N GLN A 129 -5.39 -11.84 -1.71
CA GLN A 129 -6.71 -12.44 -1.81
C GLN A 129 -6.65 -13.82 -2.45
N LYS A 130 -5.93 -13.99 -3.57
CA LYS A 130 -5.77 -15.26 -4.29
C LYS A 130 -5.14 -16.34 -3.42
N TYR A 131 -4.11 -15.99 -2.66
CA TYR A 131 -3.41 -16.94 -1.79
C TYR A 131 -4.00 -17.03 -0.37
N ASN A 132 -5.12 -16.35 -0.10
CA ASN A 132 -5.77 -16.29 1.21
C ASN A 132 -4.80 -15.90 2.33
N LEU A 133 -3.94 -14.91 2.05
CA LEU A 133 -2.94 -14.45 3.00
C LEU A 133 -3.61 -13.54 4.05
N PRO A 134 -3.25 -13.67 5.33
CA PRO A 134 -3.78 -12.80 6.37
C PRO A 134 -3.46 -11.32 6.16
N HIS A 135 -2.34 -10.99 5.51
CA HIS A 135 -1.92 -9.61 5.27
C HIS A 135 -1.11 -9.46 3.98
N ILE A 136 -1.19 -8.29 3.34
CA ILE A 136 -0.43 -7.99 2.10
C ILE A 136 1.09 -8.06 2.29
N LEU A 137 1.57 -7.80 3.51
CA LEU A 137 3.00 -7.89 3.86
C LEU A 137 3.50 -9.33 3.92
N ASP A 138 2.60 -10.33 4.00
CA ASP A 138 3.02 -11.72 3.96
C ASP A 138 3.51 -12.12 2.53
N LEU A 139 3.41 -11.22 1.55
CA LEU A 139 4.04 -11.32 0.22
C LEU A 139 5.45 -10.71 0.17
N GLU A 140 5.80 -9.84 1.13
CA GLU A 140 7.11 -9.20 1.14
C GLU A 140 8.19 -10.20 1.56
N GLN A 141 9.34 -10.14 0.89
CA GLN A 141 10.46 -11.06 1.09
C GLN A 141 11.53 -10.42 1.97
N VAL A 142 11.15 -9.84 3.11
CA VAL A 142 12.14 -9.60 4.17
C VAL A 142 12.20 -10.91 4.95
N ASP A 143 13.24 -11.71 4.75
CA ASP A 143 13.44 -12.97 5.47
C ASP A 143 13.89 -12.67 6.91
N SER A 144 12.98 -12.06 7.69
CA SER A 144 13.21 -11.70 9.06
C SER A 144 12.81 -12.82 10.01
N LYS A 145 13.63 -13.03 11.05
CA LYS A 145 13.37 -14.10 12.03
C LYS A 145 12.03 -13.85 12.72
N ARG A 146 11.07 -14.75 12.53
CA ARG A 146 9.78 -14.68 13.19
C ARG A 146 9.93 -14.71 14.72
N VAL A 147 9.16 -13.87 15.40
CA VAL A 147 9.06 -13.83 16.86
C VAL A 147 7.60 -14.07 17.22
N GLU A 148 7.34 -15.16 17.92
CA GLU A 148 6.00 -15.60 18.29
C GLU A 148 5.26 -14.50 19.08
N GLY A 149 4.01 -14.23 18.68
CA GLY A 149 3.15 -13.23 19.32
C GLY A 149 3.53 -11.77 19.00
N LYS A 150 4.47 -11.54 18.07
CA LYS A 150 4.91 -10.19 17.66
C LYS A 150 4.70 -9.91 16.17
N GLU A 151 3.75 -10.58 15.53
CA GLU A 151 3.47 -10.51 14.10
C GLU A 151 3.18 -9.08 13.62
N SER A 152 2.47 -8.28 14.44
CA SER A 152 2.21 -6.86 14.14
C SER A 152 3.48 -6.01 14.14
N SER A 153 4.40 -6.25 15.07
CA SER A 153 5.69 -5.55 15.09
C SER A 153 6.61 -6.01 13.96
N LEU A 154 6.58 -7.31 13.63
CA LEU A 154 7.32 -7.88 12.51
C LEU A 154 6.90 -7.20 11.20
N ARG A 155 5.60 -7.16 10.91
CA ARG A 155 5.05 -6.50 9.73
C ARG A 155 5.42 -5.03 9.64
N ARG A 156 5.35 -4.29 10.75
CA ARG A 156 5.73 -2.86 10.77
C ARG A 156 7.24 -2.65 10.57
N PHE A 157 8.06 -3.56 11.08
CA PHE A 157 9.49 -3.55 10.85
C PHE A 157 9.82 -3.79 9.37
N GLU A 158 9.22 -4.81 8.75
CA GLU A 158 9.44 -5.16 7.34
C GLU A 158 8.93 -4.06 6.39
N ASP A 159 7.69 -3.57 6.57
CA ASP A 159 7.14 -2.44 5.80
C ASP A 159 8.02 -1.19 5.94
N GLY A 160 8.46 -0.89 7.16
CA GLY A 160 9.32 0.25 7.45
C GLY A 160 10.67 0.14 6.75
N LEU A 161 11.25 -1.06 6.70
CA LEU A 161 12.50 -1.33 6.00
C LEU A 161 12.33 -1.17 4.49
N THR A 162 11.36 -1.87 3.89
CA THR A 162 11.08 -1.83 2.44
C THR A 162 10.76 -0.40 1.99
N THR A 163 9.88 0.29 2.72
CA THR A 163 9.47 1.66 2.43
C THR A 163 10.63 2.63 2.58
N SER A 164 11.41 2.56 3.67
CA SER A 164 12.56 3.45 3.86
C SER A 164 13.60 3.25 2.76
N ASN A 165 13.89 1.99 2.40
CA ASN A 165 14.82 1.69 1.32
C ASN A 165 14.34 2.29 0.00
N ARG A 166 13.04 2.12 -0.34
CA ARG A 166 12.49 2.69 -1.56
C ARG A 166 12.53 4.20 -1.59
N LEU A 167 12.17 4.88 -0.50
CA LEU A 167 12.23 6.34 -0.44
C LEU A 167 13.67 6.87 -0.62
N ILE A 168 14.66 6.18 -0.05
CA ILE A 168 16.08 6.52 -0.24
C ILE A 168 16.51 6.32 -1.70
N LEU A 169 16.01 5.26 -2.35
CA LEU A 169 16.23 5.02 -3.79
C LEU A 169 15.69 6.15 -4.65
N GLU A 170 14.52 6.69 -4.31
CA GLU A 170 13.92 7.85 -4.98
C GLU A 170 14.63 9.18 -4.65
N GLY A 171 15.73 9.14 -3.89
CA GLY A 171 16.57 10.30 -3.59
C GLY A 171 16.21 11.05 -2.30
N LEU A 172 15.23 10.57 -1.52
CA LEU A 172 14.88 11.23 -0.26
C LEU A 172 16.00 11.06 0.77
N ARG A 173 16.09 12.04 1.67
CA ARG A 173 17.00 12.04 2.82
C ARG A 173 16.20 12.41 4.07
N PRO A 174 16.51 11.81 5.24
CA PRO A 174 15.74 12.05 6.47
C PRO A 174 16.16 13.35 7.19
N PHE A 175 16.72 14.31 6.45
CA PHE A 175 17.25 15.57 6.99
C PHE A 175 16.39 16.72 6.45
N GLY A 176 15.87 17.54 7.36
CA GLY A 176 15.04 18.70 7.04
C GLY A 176 13.58 18.56 7.48
N ASP A 177 12.87 19.68 7.39
CA ASP A 177 11.52 19.84 7.93
C ASP A 177 10.41 19.75 6.87
N ASN A 178 10.78 19.50 5.61
CA ASN A 178 9.79 19.27 4.56
C ASN A 178 9.02 17.95 4.82
N ASN A 179 7.81 17.85 4.28
CA ASN A 179 6.93 16.71 4.54
C ASN A 179 7.57 15.37 4.15
N GLN A 180 8.26 15.31 3.01
CA GLN A 180 8.89 14.08 2.51
C GLN A 180 10.01 13.57 3.42
N SER A 181 10.89 14.47 3.88
CA SER A 181 11.99 14.15 4.80
C SER A 181 11.47 13.70 6.16
N ARG A 182 10.41 14.37 6.65
CA ARG A 182 9.72 14.00 7.88
C ARG A 182 9.06 12.62 7.79
N ILE A 183 8.49 12.27 6.63
CA ILE A 183 7.92 10.94 6.38
C ILE A 183 9.01 9.87 6.44
N LEU A 184 10.12 10.03 5.72
CA LEU A 184 11.23 9.07 5.76
C LEU A 184 11.80 8.91 7.18
N LYS A 185 12.02 10.03 7.89
CA LYS A 185 12.48 10.02 9.28
C LYS A 185 11.54 9.22 10.19
N LYS A 186 10.22 9.33 10.00
CA LYS A 186 9.24 8.55 10.77
C LYS A 186 9.34 7.05 10.48
N TYR A 187 9.53 6.64 9.22
CA TYR A 187 9.74 5.22 8.91
C TYR A 187 11.01 4.66 9.53
N ILE A 188 12.12 5.39 9.45
CA ILE A 188 13.39 4.95 10.05
C ILE A 188 13.25 4.79 11.57
N LYS A 189 12.55 5.70 12.26
CA LYS A 189 12.26 5.57 13.68
C LYS A 189 11.34 4.40 14.00
N SER A 190 10.33 4.16 13.16
CA SER A 190 9.46 2.99 13.30
C SER A 190 10.24 1.69 13.14
N VAL A 191 11.17 1.60 12.18
CA VAL A 191 12.10 0.46 12.03
C VAL A 191 12.92 0.26 13.31
N ILE A 192 13.51 1.32 13.86
CA ILE A 192 14.28 1.25 15.11
C ILE A 192 13.40 0.70 16.24
N TYR A 193 12.24 1.31 16.47
CA TYR A 193 11.33 0.92 17.54
C TYR A 193 10.89 -0.55 17.43
N HIS A 194 10.45 -0.98 16.26
CA HIS A 194 9.99 -2.36 16.08
C HIS A 194 11.14 -3.37 16.09
N SER A 195 12.34 -3.01 15.60
CA SER A 195 13.52 -3.88 15.71
C SER A 195 13.88 -4.19 17.17
N LEU A 196 13.82 -3.18 18.05
CA LEU A 196 14.08 -3.33 19.47
C LEU A 196 13.00 -4.18 20.14
N ASN A 197 11.72 -3.94 19.81
CA ASN A 197 10.62 -4.74 20.32
C ASN A 197 10.68 -6.21 19.87
N LEU A 198 11.26 -6.49 18.70
CA LEU A 198 11.51 -7.85 18.20
C LEU A 198 12.75 -8.48 18.84
N GLY A 199 13.56 -7.70 19.57
CA GLY A 199 14.82 -8.17 20.15
C GLY A 199 15.94 -8.35 19.12
N TYR A 200 15.84 -7.68 17.97
CA TYR A 200 16.88 -7.72 16.95
C TYR A 200 18.08 -6.86 17.36
N VAL A 201 19.26 -7.42 17.17
CA VAL A 201 20.52 -6.69 17.34
C VAL A 201 20.92 -6.02 16.03
N ASP A 202 21.89 -5.11 16.08
CA ASP A 202 22.30 -4.34 14.90
C ASP A 202 22.81 -5.22 13.74
N SER A 203 23.41 -6.38 14.03
CA SER A 203 23.81 -7.35 13.02
C SER A 203 22.62 -7.97 12.29
N ASP A 204 21.51 -8.21 13.00
CA ASP A 204 20.28 -8.73 12.38
C ASP A 204 19.72 -7.69 11.41
N ILE A 205 19.60 -6.45 11.88
CA ILE A 205 19.09 -5.33 11.07
C ILE A 205 19.95 -5.14 9.81
N GLN A 206 21.27 -5.16 9.96
CA GLN A 206 22.19 -5.04 8.82
C GLN A 206 22.01 -6.18 7.82
N ASN A 207 21.83 -7.41 8.30
CA ASN A 207 21.60 -8.57 7.44
C ASN A 207 20.25 -8.48 6.71
N TYR A 208 19.18 -8.09 7.39
CA TYR A 208 17.87 -7.91 6.76
C TYR A 208 17.93 -6.83 5.70
N ILE A 209 18.58 -5.69 5.96
CA ILE A 209 18.77 -4.61 4.99
C ILE A 209 19.55 -5.08 3.75
N ARG A 210 20.61 -5.88 3.93
CA ARG A 210 21.37 -6.46 2.81
C ARG A 210 20.50 -7.40 1.96
N ASN A 211 19.56 -8.09 2.59
CA ASN A 211 18.67 -9.05 1.94
C ASN A 211 17.42 -8.43 1.32
N ILE A 212 17.17 -7.12 1.49
CA ILE A 212 16.06 -6.44 0.79
C ILE A 212 16.30 -6.56 -0.72
N ASN A 213 15.43 -7.31 -1.38
CA ASN A 213 15.42 -7.75 -2.77
C ASN A 213 15.86 -6.72 -3.84
N ASN A 214 17.16 -6.45 -3.95
CA ASN A 214 17.76 -5.93 -5.17
C ASN A 214 19.30 -5.97 -5.16
N LYS A 215 19.90 -6.89 -5.93
CA LYS A 215 21.36 -6.93 -6.18
C LYS A 215 21.90 -5.65 -6.86
N LYS A 216 21.04 -4.83 -7.48
CA LYS A 216 21.41 -3.55 -8.12
C LYS A 216 21.52 -2.36 -7.17
N VAL A 217 21.30 -2.54 -5.87
CA VAL A 217 20.97 -1.43 -4.94
C VAL A 217 21.89 -1.36 -3.71
N GLN A 218 22.98 -2.13 -3.67
CA GLN A 218 23.83 -2.32 -2.50
C GLN A 218 24.26 -1.03 -1.77
N LYS A 219 24.56 0.05 -2.51
CA LYS A 219 24.94 1.36 -1.95
C LYS A 219 23.83 2.04 -1.13
N ASN A 220 22.56 1.86 -1.49
CA ASN A 220 21.44 2.50 -0.77
C ASN A 220 21.04 1.71 0.48
N ASN A 221 21.26 0.39 0.47
CA ASN A 221 21.10 -0.46 1.65
C ASN A 221 22.09 -0.02 2.76
N GLU A 222 23.35 0.28 2.39
CA GLU A 222 24.33 0.84 3.33
C GLU A 222 23.86 2.18 3.92
N LEU A 223 23.35 3.08 3.08
CA LEU A 223 22.86 4.39 3.52
C LEU A 223 21.66 4.29 4.47
N LEU A 224 20.74 3.35 4.26
CA LEU A 224 19.63 3.09 5.19
C LEU A 224 20.16 2.67 6.57
N TYR A 225 21.13 1.74 6.59
CA TYR A 225 21.73 1.31 7.84
C TYR A 225 22.46 2.46 8.56
N GLU A 226 23.20 3.29 7.82
CA GLU A 226 23.84 4.50 8.37
C GLU A 226 22.83 5.45 9.01
N PHE A 227 21.67 5.68 8.38
CA PHE A 227 20.63 6.50 8.99
C PHE A 227 20.02 5.88 10.25
N ILE A 228 19.81 4.56 10.26
CA ILE A 228 19.33 3.86 11.45
C ILE A 228 20.30 4.06 12.62
N ILE A 229 21.60 3.86 12.39
CA ILE A 229 22.63 4.05 13.42
C ILE A 229 22.70 5.51 13.86
N PHE A 230 22.67 6.45 12.91
CA PHE A 230 22.65 7.88 13.21
C PHE A 230 21.46 8.27 14.10
N PHE A 231 20.24 7.84 13.77
CA PHE A 231 19.08 8.21 14.61
C PHE A 231 19.08 7.48 15.96
N LYS A 232 19.56 6.23 16.03
CA LYS A 232 19.77 5.56 17.32
C LYS A 232 20.72 6.35 18.22
N SER A 233 21.86 6.82 17.70
CA SER A 233 22.81 7.62 18.49
C SER A 233 22.24 8.96 18.91
N GLN A 234 21.54 9.67 18.01
CA GLN A 234 20.89 10.95 18.35
C GLN A 234 19.84 10.80 19.46
N ILE A 235 19.09 9.69 19.49
CA ILE A 235 18.11 9.40 20.54
C ILE A 235 18.83 9.14 21.88
N LEU A 236 19.88 8.32 21.87
CA LEU A 236 20.70 8.04 23.07
C LEU A 236 21.37 9.29 23.65
N GLU A 237 21.80 10.21 22.80
CA GLU A 237 22.39 11.50 23.19
C GLU A 237 21.34 12.52 23.68
N GLY A 238 20.05 12.18 23.68
CA GLY A 238 18.96 13.08 24.08
C GLY A 238 18.71 14.23 23.10
N LYS A 239 19.25 14.17 21.88
CA LYS A 239 19.18 15.25 20.88
C LYS A 239 17.86 15.29 20.11
N VAL A 240 16.96 14.33 20.30
CA VAL A 240 15.65 14.26 19.64
C VAL A 240 14.55 13.98 20.67
N ASN A 241 13.47 14.77 20.66
CA ASN A 241 12.51 14.80 21.76
C ASN A 241 11.04 14.62 21.31
N SER A 242 10.80 13.71 20.37
CA SER A 242 9.42 13.30 20.03
C SER A 242 8.90 12.23 20.99
N LYS A 243 7.58 12.00 21.02
CA LYS A 243 6.98 10.91 21.83
C LYS A 243 7.59 9.55 21.47
N GLU A 244 7.82 9.30 20.19
CA GLU A 244 8.43 8.06 19.69
C GLU A 244 9.89 7.91 20.13
N ASP A 245 10.66 9.00 20.17
CA ASP A 245 12.06 8.97 20.64
C ASP A 245 12.16 8.59 22.11
N LYS A 246 11.22 9.06 22.93
CA LYS A 246 11.16 8.70 24.36
C LYS A 246 10.91 7.21 24.55
N GLU A 247 10.03 6.62 23.75
CA GLU A 247 9.76 5.18 23.80
C GLU A 247 10.98 4.36 23.33
N ILE A 248 11.64 4.78 22.25
CA ILE A 248 12.89 4.16 21.79
C ILE A 248 13.98 4.26 22.87
N TYR A 249 14.14 5.43 23.48
CA TYR A 249 15.14 5.67 24.53
C TYR A 249 14.94 4.75 25.73
N LYS A 250 13.68 4.58 26.20
CA LYS A 250 13.37 3.68 27.32
C LYS A 250 13.79 2.24 27.05
N ILE A 251 13.57 1.75 25.81
CA ILE A 251 13.96 0.38 25.44
C ILE A 251 15.48 0.24 25.35
N LEU A 252 16.18 1.26 24.86
CA LEU A 252 17.64 1.27 24.77
C LEU A 252 18.33 1.43 26.13
N ASN A 253 17.70 2.12 27.09
CA ASN A 253 18.22 2.37 28.43
C ASN A 253 17.24 1.86 29.51
N PRO A 254 17.12 0.53 29.69
CA PRO A 254 16.15 -0.04 30.63
C PRO A 254 16.46 0.32 32.10
N THR A 255 17.72 0.63 32.44
CA THR A 255 18.19 0.85 33.81
C THR A 255 17.99 2.26 34.37
N GLN A 256 17.42 3.19 33.60
CA GLN A 256 17.16 4.59 34.05
C GLN A 256 15.68 4.87 34.37
N ASN A 257 14.82 3.85 34.40
CA ASN A 257 13.36 4.01 34.61
C ASN A 257 12.82 3.32 35.88
N ASP A 258 13.69 2.97 36.83
CA ASP A 258 13.32 2.57 38.19
C ASP A 258 13.55 3.72 39.18
#